data_AF-A0A529U114-F1
#
_entry.id   AF-A0A529U114-F1
#
_cell.length_a   1.000
_cell.length_b   1.000
_cell.length_c   1.000
_cell.angle_alpha   90.00
_cell.angle_beta   90.00
_cell.angle_gamma   90.00
#
_symmetry.space_group_name_H-M   'P 1'
#
loop_
_entity.id
_entity.type
_entity.pdbx_description
1 polymer ?
#
loop_
_entity_poly.entity_id
_entity_poly.type
_entity_poly.pdbx_seq_one_letter_code
_entity_poly.pdbx_strand_id
1 'polypeptide(L)'
;MGRVGSVDLSRLPDEQLCEIFEQRRHDAQFLDELNRELNMRESDEALELQFEVVRARRAFTRVPQAKAEERPRQSGPVRDWLRAFLAARNTLQPDSRPLYRYRMTDREFEGVKEILRYLAPEGRLVTPDDRAGALFVAYCAEWFRRESNSTFLRWNDPAPDLFPAIPDSCKRDLADRGLRYWRRDLRRSESGREFLLSVALEGGFPVRILSSGARAWLRDYLRSIMRRAIASRVDTLQEILEIAEEERGRMRKSYQHADFVALCSELVERLLDLRRSAEAEGGAGNVRNSALLDIKRPGWREDLPIYVPDEDEALVAELLTGLLDEKMAGLSTEGVEARRFLAKIDGQWIMALQLLADGEIPPSKLPNLPTQGRVRAVPTGELSNHLSGELALFEAPMGEQRRWRVLPYTRTAKLVRNFPFSAPVTVTLTSPGLAPCPGFGHVASRCDRICWYFEKTKVRRQRSHSCAYCDQAQ
;
A
#
# COMPACT_ATOMS: atom_id res chain seq x y z
N MET A 1 -37.56 58.64 -35.32
CA MET A 1 -37.33 57.59 -34.30
C MET A 1 -38.23 56.41 -34.64
N GLY A 2 -37.74 55.48 -35.46
CA GLY A 2 -38.49 54.27 -35.84
C GLY A 2 -38.35 53.20 -34.75
N ARG A 3 -39.48 52.71 -34.23
CA ARG A 3 -39.54 51.53 -33.37
C ARG A 3 -39.13 50.31 -34.20
N VAL A 4 -37.99 49.69 -33.88
CA VAL A 4 -37.62 48.38 -34.40
C VAL A 4 -38.59 47.36 -33.80
N GLY A 5 -39.25 46.57 -34.65
CA GLY A 5 -40.26 45.60 -34.25
C GLY A 5 -39.71 44.53 -33.30
N SER A 6 -40.48 44.21 -32.26
CA SER A 6 -40.25 43.09 -31.36
C SER A 6 -40.35 41.78 -32.17
N VAL A 7 -39.25 41.08 -32.34
CA VAL A 7 -39.22 39.75 -32.96
C VAL A 7 -39.81 38.74 -31.97
N ASP A 8 -40.83 37.98 -32.36
CA ASP A 8 -41.44 36.93 -31.55
C ASP A 8 -40.57 35.66 -31.60
N LEU A 9 -39.81 35.41 -30.54
CA LEU A 9 -38.85 34.30 -30.46
C LEU A 9 -39.51 32.92 -30.47
N SER A 10 -40.78 32.83 -30.08
CA SER A 10 -41.51 31.56 -29.96
C SER A 10 -41.80 30.87 -31.29
N ARG A 11 -41.73 31.61 -32.41
CA ARG A 11 -42.07 31.13 -33.75
C ARG A 11 -40.86 30.81 -34.63
N LEU A 12 -39.65 31.02 -34.11
CA LEU A 12 -38.41 30.83 -34.86
C LEU A 12 -37.87 29.40 -34.66
N PRO A 13 -37.32 28.77 -35.69
CA PRO A 13 -36.58 27.52 -35.56
C PRO A 13 -35.26 27.73 -34.82
N ASP A 14 -34.73 26.68 -34.19
CA ASP A 14 -33.55 26.78 -33.31
C ASP A 14 -32.30 27.29 -34.05
N GLU A 15 -32.12 26.94 -35.32
CA GLU A 15 -31.04 27.47 -36.17
C GLU A 15 -31.08 29.00 -36.28
N GLN A 16 -32.28 29.58 -36.43
CA GLN A 16 -32.43 31.04 -36.50
C GLN A 16 -32.25 31.70 -35.13
N LEU A 17 -32.57 31.00 -34.03
CA LEU A 17 -32.27 31.48 -32.68
C LEU A 17 -30.76 31.56 -32.44
N CYS A 18 -29.97 30.61 -32.96
CA CYS A 18 -28.50 30.67 -32.92
C CYS A 18 -27.95 31.89 -33.67
N GLU A 19 -28.47 32.17 -34.87
CA GLU A 19 -28.04 33.33 -35.66
C GLU A 19 -28.34 34.67 -34.97
N ILE A 20 -29.56 34.81 -34.42
CA ILE A 20 -29.96 36.01 -33.70
C ILE A 20 -29.18 36.14 -32.38
N PHE A 21 -28.86 35.02 -31.72
CA PHE A 21 -27.99 35.00 -30.55
C PHE A 21 -26.62 35.60 -30.87
N GLU A 22 -25.94 35.17 -31.93
CA GLU A 22 -24.62 35.74 -32.28
C GLU A 22 -24.71 37.25 -32.61
N GLN A 23 -25.80 37.70 -33.24
CA GLN A 23 -26.00 39.11 -33.55
C GLN A 23 -26.29 39.97 -32.32
N ARG A 24 -26.97 39.41 -31.32
CA ARG A 24 -27.48 40.14 -30.13
C ARG A 24 -26.91 39.64 -28.80
N ARG A 25 -25.81 38.88 -28.83
CA ARG A 25 -25.08 38.35 -27.65
C ARG A 25 -24.64 39.40 -26.62
N HIS A 26 -24.67 40.67 -27.01
CA HIS A 26 -24.31 41.81 -26.16
C HIS A 26 -25.50 42.58 -25.56
N ASP A 27 -26.73 42.09 -25.76
CA ASP A 27 -27.96 42.70 -25.25
C ASP A 27 -28.52 41.88 -24.08
N ALA A 28 -28.36 42.39 -22.86
CA ALA A 28 -28.74 41.69 -21.64
C ALA A 28 -30.25 41.38 -21.54
N GLN A 29 -31.11 42.29 -22.01
CA GLN A 29 -32.56 42.08 -21.98
C GLN A 29 -32.98 40.98 -22.97
N PHE A 30 -32.40 41.01 -24.16
CA PHE A 30 -32.60 39.97 -25.16
C PHE A 30 -32.14 38.59 -24.66
N LEU A 31 -31.00 38.51 -23.98
CA LEU A 31 -30.52 37.24 -23.43
C LEU A 31 -31.45 36.66 -22.35
N ASP A 32 -32.09 37.50 -21.54
CA ASP A 32 -33.08 37.07 -20.54
C ASP A 32 -34.40 36.60 -21.20
N GLU A 33 -34.80 37.22 -22.32
CA GLU A 33 -35.94 36.78 -23.13
C GLU A 33 -35.65 35.45 -23.83
N LEU A 34 -34.50 35.34 -24.50
CA LEU A 34 -34.09 34.13 -25.20
C LEU A 34 -33.91 32.94 -24.24
N ASN A 35 -33.35 33.16 -23.04
CA ASN A 35 -33.22 32.10 -22.04
C ASN A 35 -34.59 31.59 -21.56
N ARG A 36 -35.61 32.45 -21.46
CA ARG A 36 -36.96 32.03 -21.09
C ARG A 36 -37.61 31.19 -22.18
N GLU A 37 -37.38 31.54 -23.44
CA GLU A 37 -37.88 30.78 -24.58
C GLU A 37 -37.18 29.41 -24.69
N LEU A 38 -35.85 29.35 -24.57
CA LEU A 38 -35.10 28.09 -24.66
C LEU A 38 -35.41 27.13 -23.50
N ASN A 39 -35.84 27.63 -22.34
CA ASN A 39 -36.32 26.79 -21.24
C ASN A 39 -37.58 25.98 -21.58
N MET A 40 -38.33 26.38 -22.61
CA MET A 40 -39.58 25.72 -23.03
C MET A 40 -39.37 24.73 -24.19
N ARG A 41 -38.13 24.56 -24.66
CA ARG A 41 -37.79 23.71 -25.81
C ARG A 41 -36.99 22.49 -25.37
N GLU A 42 -37.20 21.37 -26.04
CA GLU A 42 -36.60 20.06 -25.70
C GLU A 42 -35.65 19.52 -26.79
N SER A 43 -35.34 20.31 -27.83
CA SER A 43 -34.38 19.93 -28.87
C SER A 43 -32.93 20.03 -28.37
N ASP A 44 -32.06 19.18 -28.90
CA ASP A 44 -30.63 19.15 -28.56
C ASP A 44 -29.95 20.48 -28.95
N GLU A 45 -30.33 21.07 -30.08
CA GLU A 45 -29.84 22.37 -30.55
C GLU A 45 -30.25 23.52 -29.62
N ALA A 46 -31.46 23.49 -29.06
CA ALA A 46 -31.92 24.50 -28.10
C ALA A 46 -31.19 24.37 -26.75
N LEU A 47 -30.87 23.15 -26.32
CA LEU A 47 -30.10 22.88 -25.12
C LEU A 47 -28.66 23.39 -25.24
N GLU A 48 -27.99 23.15 -26.38
CA GLU A 48 -26.65 23.70 -26.63
C GLU A 48 -26.65 25.22 -26.64
N LEU A 49 -27.60 25.85 -27.33
CA LEU A 49 -27.74 27.30 -27.36
C LEU A 49 -28.01 27.87 -25.96
N GLN A 50 -28.79 27.18 -25.13
CA GLN A 50 -29.10 27.59 -23.76
C GLN A 50 -27.83 27.70 -22.90
N PHE A 51 -26.87 26.78 -23.05
CA PHE A 51 -25.59 26.87 -22.33
C PHE A 51 -24.79 28.13 -22.71
N GLU A 52 -24.75 28.49 -23.99
CA GLU A 52 -24.06 29.70 -24.45
C GLU A 52 -24.79 30.98 -24.03
N VAL A 53 -26.12 31.00 -24.05
CA VAL A 53 -26.94 32.11 -23.54
C VAL A 53 -26.71 32.33 -22.04
N VAL A 54 -26.71 31.27 -21.23
CA VAL A 54 -26.41 31.36 -19.78
C VAL A 54 -24.99 31.88 -19.54
N ARG A 55 -24.02 31.47 -20.36
CA ARG A 55 -22.64 31.98 -20.29
C ARG A 55 -22.56 33.47 -20.62
N ALA A 56 -23.26 33.92 -21.67
CA ALA A 56 -23.31 35.33 -22.07
C ALA A 56 -23.99 36.20 -20.99
N ARG A 57 -25.11 35.74 -20.40
CA ARG A 57 -25.79 36.42 -19.28
C ARG A 57 -24.87 36.61 -18.08
N ARG A 58 -24.06 35.60 -17.75
CA ARG A 58 -23.09 35.67 -16.66
C ARG A 58 -22.03 36.74 -16.88
N ALA A 59 -21.64 36.99 -18.13
CA ALA A 59 -20.69 38.06 -18.47
C ALA A 59 -21.27 39.46 -18.20
N PHE A 60 -22.59 39.65 -18.30
CA PHE A 60 -23.26 40.91 -17.96
C PHE A 60 -23.46 41.11 -16.45
N THR A 61 -23.64 40.04 -15.67
CA THR A 61 -23.65 40.11 -14.20
C THR A 61 -22.26 40.28 -13.58
N ARG A 62 -21.17 40.16 -14.34
CA ARG A 62 -19.83 40.53 -13.85
C ARG A 62 -19.73 42.05 -13.75
N VAL A 63 -20.01 42.57 -12.56
CA VAL A 63 -19.65 43.95 -12.19
C VAL A 63 -18.14 44.12 -12.45
N PRO A 64 -17.71 45.15 -13.20
CA PRO A 64 -16.29 45.43 -13.35
C PRO A 64 -15.73 45.81 -11.98
N GLN A 65 -14.67 45.13 -11.54
CA GLN A 65 -13.90 45.59 -10.38
C GLN A 65 -13.31 46.97 -10.69
N ALA A 66 -14.02 48.03 -10.28
CA ALA A 66 -13.45 49.35 -10.13
C ALA A 66 -12.25 49.25 -9.18
N LYS A 67 -11.15 49.92 -9.55
CA LYS A 67 -9.91 50.04 -8.77
C LYS A 67 -10.22 50.23 -7.28
N ALA A 68 -10.05 49.16 -6.51
CA ALA A 68 -10.24 49.19 -5.07
C ALA A 68 -8.87 49.41 -4.41
N GLU A 69 -8.76 50.58 -3.79
CA GLU A 69 -7.85 50.86 -2.69
C GLU A 69 -7.84 49.70 -1.69
N GLU A 70 -6.66 49.45 -1.12
CA GLU A 70 -6.34 48.35 -0.23
C GLU A 70 -7.31 48.24 0.96
N ARG A 71 -8.32 47.39 0.84
CA ARG A 71 -8.97 46.75 1.99
C ARG A 71 -8.37 45.35 2.18
N PRO A 72 -8.04 44.93 3.42
CA PRO A 72 -7.34 43.69 3.66
C PRO A 72 -8.16 42.51 3.12
N ARG A 73 -7.53 41.71 2.26
CA ARG A 73 -8.11 40.55 1.57
C ARG A 73 -8.59 39.51 2.60
N GLN A 74 -9.87 39.57 2.98
CA GLN A 74 -10.51 38.47 3.72
C GLN A 74 -10.24 37.16 2.98
N SER A 75 -9.65 36.19 3.66
CA SER A 75 -9.43 34.86 3.10
C SER A 75 -10.76 34.14 2.96
N GLY A 76 -10.92 33.34 1.90
CA GLY A 76 -11.98 32.32 1.90
C GLY A 76 -11.68 31.20 2.92
N PRO A 77 -12.71 30.50 3.43
CA PRO A 77 -12.60 29.53 4.54
C PRO A 77 -11.60 28.40 4.25
N VAL A 78 -11.53 27.94 3.00
CA VAL A 78 -10.57 26.90 2.57
C VAL A 78 -9.11 27.36 2.72
N ARG A 79 -8.82 28.62 2.39
CA ARG A 79 -7.46 29.17 2.48
C ARG A 79 -7.02 29.28 3.94
N ASP A 80 -7.92 29.72 4.80
CA ASP A 80 -7.66 29.83 6.24
C ASP A 80 -7.43 28.47 6.87
N TRP A 81 -8.29 27.50 6.56
CA TRP A 81 -8.12 26.15 7.07
C TRP A 81 -6.79 25.53 6.62
N LEU A 82 -6.46 25.57 5.32
CA LEU A 82 -5.19 25.01 4.82
C LEU A 82 -3.97 25.70 5.45
N ARG A 83 -4.03 27.03 5.62
CA ARG A 83 -2.95 27.79 6.26
C ARG A 83 -2.80 27.41 7.73
N ALA A 84 -3.91 27.33 8.47
CA ALA A 84 -3.91 26.95 9.88
C ALA A 84 -3.40 25.51 10.05
N PHE A 85 -3.89 24.58 9.23
CA PHE A 85 -3.50 23.18 9.22
C PHE A 85 -1.99 23.01 8.99
N LEU A 86 -1.43 23.65 7.95
CA LEU A 86 0.01 23.58 7.66
C LEU A 86 0.86 24.30 8.73
N ALA A 87 0.41 25.48 9.19
CA ALA A 87 1.11 26.26 10.20
C ALA A 87 1.21 25.53 11.54
N ALA A 88 0.16 24.81 11.95
CA ALA A 88 0.18 23.95 13.13
C ALA A 88 1.26 22.86 13.07
N ARG A 89 1.77 22.55 11.87
CA ARG A 89 2.84 21.57 11.62
C ARG A 89 4.17 22.23 11.23
N ASN A 90 4.32 23.53 11.50
CA ASN A 90 5.51 24.32 11.16
C ASN A 90 5.87 24.26 9.67
N THR A 91 4.86 24.13 8.80
CA THR A 91 5.02 24.13 7.35
C THR A 91 4.19 25.25 6.75
N LEU A 92 4.73 25.91 5.71
CA LEU A 92 4.01 26.96 4.98
C LEU A 92 3.35 26.42 3.70
N GLN A 93 3.83 25.28 3.21
CA GLN A 93 3.37 24.60 2.01
C GLN A 93 3.47 23.09 2.21
N PRO A 94 2.69 22.29 1.47
CA PRO A 94 2.85 20.85 1.44
C PRO A 94 4.27 20.45 1.02
N ASP A 95 4.83 19.47 1.72
CA ASP A 95 6.22 19.02 1.57
C ASP A 95 6.35 17.62 0.97
N SER A 96 5.32 17.16 0.26
CA SER A 96 5.20 15.84 -0.39
C SER A 96 5.10 14.63 0.55
N ARG A 97 5.14 14.82 1.89
CA ARG A 97 4.89 13.70 2.81
C ARG A 97 3.47 13.15 2.59
N PRO A 98 3.23 11.84 2.75
CA PRO A 98 1.88 11.27 2.71
C PRO A 98 0.93 11.94 3.71
N LEU A 99 -0.36 12.04 3.38
CA LEU A 99 -1.29 12.83 4.19
C LEU A 99 -1.47 12.31 5.62
N TYR A 100 -1.42 10.99 5.83
CA TYR A 100 -1.52 10.41 7.18
C TYR A 100 -0.42 10.92 8.12
N ARG A 101 0.75 11.33 7.59
CA ARG A 101 1.87 11.90 8.38
C ARG A 101 1.62 13.33 8.84
N TYR A 102 0.61 14.01 8.29
CA TYR A 102 0.18 15.29 8.85
C TYR A 102 -0.60 15.09 10.15
N ARG A 103 -1.08 13.89 10.49
CA ARG A 103 -1.77 13.61 11.77
C ARG A 103 -2.89 14.63 12.02
N MET A 104 -3.91 14.62 11.16
CA MET A 104 -5.06 15.52 11.32
C MET A 104 -5.78 15.22 12.64
N THR A 105 -6.03 16.27 13.42
CA THR A 105 -6.75 16.18 14.70
C THR A 105 -8.26 16.07 14.46
N ASP A 106 -9.00 15.63 15.48
CA ASP A 106 -10.46 15.47 15.38
C ASP A 106 -11.18 16.78 15.07
N ARG A 107 -10.73 17.87 15.72
CA ARG A 107 -11.26 19.21 15.47
C ARG A 107 -11.01 19.67 14.03
N GLU A 108 -9.84 19.36 13.49
CA GLU A 108 -9.51 19.71 12.11
C GLU A 108 -10.33 18.88 11.12
N PHE A 109 -10.52 17.59 11.41
CA PHE A 109 -11.32 16.68 10.59
C PHE A 109 -12.79 17.14 10.51
N GLU A 110 -13.42 17.44 11.65
CA GLU A 110 -14.78 17.99 11.67
C GLU A 110 -14.84 19.36 10.97
N GLY A 111 -13.85 20.23 11.17
CA GLY A 111 -13.77 21.52 10.48
C GLY A 111 -13.70 21.39 8.96
N VAL A 112 -12.95 20.41 8.43
CA VAL A 112 -12.93 20.13 6.98
C VAL A 112 -14.29 19.67 6.48
N LYS A 113 -14.96 18.81 7.25
CA LYS A 113 -16.27 18.27 6.92
C LYS A 113 -17.31 19.38 6.78
N GLU A 114 -17.31 20.34 7.69
CA GLU A 114 -18.15 21.55 7.63
C GLU A 114 -17.82 22.41 6.39
N ILE A 115 -16.53 22.64 6.12
CA ILE A 115 -16.11 23.42 4.96
C ILE A 115 -16.55 22.73 3.66
N LEU A 116 -16.43 21.40 3.53
CA LEU A 116 -16.91 20.69 2.34
C LEU A 116 -18.41 20.89 2.12
N ARG A 117 -19.21 20.85 3.18
CA ARG A 117 -20.66 21.13 3.09
C ARG A 117 -20.95 22.57 2.71
N TYR A 118 -20.12 23.52 3.12
CA TYR A 118 -20.20 24.91 2.68
C TYR A 118 -19.83 25.07 1.18
N LEU A 119 -18.83 24.33 0.69
CA LEU A 119 -18.40 24.40 -0.71
C LEU A 119 -19.38 23.80 -1.71
N ALA A 120 -20.21 22.86 -1.26
CA ALA A 120 -21.18 22.17 -2.09
C ALA A 120 -22.22 23.11 -2.74
N PRO A 121 -22.98 23.94 -1.99
CA PRO A 121 -23.92 24.90 -2.56
C PRO A 121 -23.24 26.04 -3.34
N GLU A 122 -21.97 26.36 -3.04
CA GLU A 122 -21.19 27.31 -3.86
C GLU A 122 -20.82 26.74 -5.25
N GLY A 123 -21.12 25.46 -5.51
CA GLY A 123 -20.79 24.78 -6.77
C GLY A 123 -19.30 24.45 -6.91
N ARG A 124 -18.49 24.70 -5.88
CA ARG A 124 -17.03 24.52 -5.91
C ARG A 124 -16.59 23.06 -5.84
N LEU A 125 -17.50 22.14 -5.53
CA LEU A 125 -17.25 20.70 -5.65
C LEU A 125 -17.60 20.16 -7.05
N VAL A 126 -18.45 20.88 -7.80
CA VAL A 126 -18.83 20.53 -9.18
C VAL A 126 -17.92 21.22 -10.20
N THR A 127 -17.50 22.45 -9.91
CA THR A 127 -16.48 23.20 -10.66
C THR A 127 -15.25 23.40 -9.76
N PRO A 128 -14.38 22.39 -9.65
CA PRO A 128 -13.33 22.38 -8.63
C PRO A 128 -12.17 23.32 -8.95
N ASP A 129 -11.72 24.02 -7.92
CA ASP A 129 -10.45 24.73 -7.89
C ASP A 129 -9.40 23.94 -7.09
N ASP A 130 -8.12 24.35 -7.19
CA ASP A 130 -7.02 23.61 -6.58
C ASP A 130 -7.14 23.53 -5.04
N ARG A 131 -7.75 24.52 -4.40
CA ARG A 131 -7.92 24.52 -2.94
C ARG A 131 -9.08 23.62 -2.52
N ALA A 132 -10.18 23.61 -3.28
CA ALA A 132 -11.26 22.66 -3.08
C ALA A 132 -10.76 21.23 -3.25
N GLY A 133 -9.93 20.97 -4.27
CA GLY A 133 -9.25 19.69 -4.44
C GLY A 133 -8.34 19.32 -3.27
N ALA A 134 -7.51 20.26 -2.80
CA ALA A 134 -6.64 20.04 -1.64
C ALA A 134 -7.41 19.61 -0.39
N LEU A 135 -8.50 20.33 -0.09
CA LEU A 135 -9.35 20.06 1.07
C LEU A 135 -10.11 18.73 0.90
N PHE A 136 -10.62 18.43 -0.29
CA PHE A 136 -11.26 17.16 -0.62
C PHE A 136 -10.32 15.96 -0.41
N VAL A 137 -9.08 16.04 -0.91
CA VAL A 137 -8.10 14.95 -0.74
C VAL A 137 -7.70 14.80 0.73
N ALA A 138 -7.51 15.91 1.45
CA ALA A 138 -7.24 15.90 2.89
C ALA A 138 -8.36 15.20 3.69
N TYR A 139 -9.61 15.55 3.40
CA TYR A 139 -10.78 14.92 4.02
C TYR A 139 -10.88 13.43 3.72
N CYS A 140 -10.85 13.06 2.45
CA CYS A 140 -11.08 11.69 2.02
C CYS A 140 -9.98 10.76 2.53
N ALA A 141 -8.71 11.18 2.45
CA ALA A 141 -7.60 10.42 3.00
C ALA A 141 -7.79 10.19 4.52
N GLU A 142 -8.18 11.24 5.24
CA GLU A 142 -8.42 11.16 6.67
C GLU A 142 -9.63 10.29 7.04
N TRP A 143 -10.69 10.34 6.23
CA TRP A 143 -11.84 9.45 6.40
C TRP A 143 -11.45 7.98 6.17
N PHE A 144 -10.66 7.68 5.12
CA PHE A 144 -10.16 6.33 4.88
C PHE A 144 -9.29 5.83 6.04
N ARG A 145 -8.55 6.73 6.68
CA ARG A 145 -7.75 6.45 7.88
C ARG A 145 -8.60 6.12 9.11
N ARG A 146 -9.71 6.84 9.33
CA ARG A 146 -10.52 6.80 10.57
C ARG A 146 -11.74 5.88 10.51
N GLU A 147 -12.50 5.99 9.44
CA GLU A 147 -13.90 5.52 9.39
C GLU A 147 -14.12 4.37 8.41
N SER A 148 -13.19 4.13 7.48
CA SER A 148 -13.32 3.05 6.51
C SER A 148 -13.41 1.67 7.18
N ASN A 149 -14.53 0.99 6.93
CA ASN A 149 -14.84 -0.34 7.45
C ASN A 149 -14.68 -1.44 6.38
N SER A 150 -14.21 -1.08 5.19
CA SER A 150 -14.21 -1.94 4.01
C SER A 150 -13.05 -1.60 3.09
N THR A 151 -12.47 -2.60 2.43
CA THR A 151 -11.51 -2.37 1.36
C THR A 151 -12.13 -2.02 0.03
N PHE A 152 -13.45 -2.11 -0.10
CA PHE A 152 -14.13 -1.66 -1.30
C PHE A 152 -14.15 -0.14 -1.33
N LEU A 153 -13.40 0.42 -2.27
CA LEU A 153 -13.33 1.87 -2.46
C LEU A 153 -14.57 2.36 -3.20
N ARG A 154 -15.35 3.20 -2.53
CA ARG A 154 -16.50 3.86 -3.13
C ARG A 154 -16.42 5.35 -2.89
N TRP A 155 -16.63 6.13 -3.95
CA TRP A 155 -16.56 7.59 -3.90
C TRP A 155 -17.55 8.22 -2.94
N ASN A 156 -18.63 7.53 -2.58
CA ASN A 156 -19.71 8.10 -1.78
C ASN A 156 -19.61 7.76 -0.29
N ASP A 157 -18.81 6.76 0.08
CA ASP A 157 -18.68 6.31 1.47
C ASP A 157 -18.13 7.41 2.40
N PRO A 158 -17.16 8.26 2.00
CA PRO A 158 -16.62 9.29 2.90
C PRO A 158 -17.60 10.38 3.32
N ALA A 159 -18.63 10.65 2.51
CA ALA A 159 -19.66 11.62 2.83
C ALA A 159 -20.96 11.19 2.13
N PRO A 160 -21.68 10.21 2.69
CA PRO A 160 -22.86 9.62 2.03
C PRO A 160 -24.01 10.60 1.88
N ASP A 161 -24.03 11.67 2.67
CA ASP A 161 -24.97 12.79 2.59
C ASP A 161 -24.64 13.79 1.48
N LEU A 162 -23.37 13.85 1.03
CA LEU A 162 -22.88 14.92 0.15
C LEU A 162 -22.38 14.41 -1.21
N PHE A 163 -21.57 13.37 -1.21
CA PHE A 163 -20.85 12.90 -2.40
C PHE A 163 -21.72 12.25 -3.49
N PRO A 164 -22.88 11.63 -3.20
CA PRO A 164 -23.78 11.16 -4.25
C PRO A 164 -24.28 12.26 -5.20
N ALA A 165 -24.39 13.51 -4.73
CA ALA A 165 -24.81 14.64 -5.55
C ALA A 165 -23.70 15.20 -6.47
N ILE A 166 -22.45 14.75 -6.29
CA ILE A 166 -21.30 15.22 -7.05
C ILE A 166 -20.97 14.19 -8.13
N PRO A 167 -20.87 14.58 -9.43
CA PRO A 167 -20.48 13.67 -10.49
C PRO A 167 -19.09 13.05 -10.25
N ASP A 168 -18.92 11.79 -10.67
CA ASP A 168 -17.66 11.05 -10.53
C ASP A 168 -16.50 11.69 -11.30
N SER A 169 -16.78 12.40 -12.40
CA SER A 169 -15.78 13.19 -13.13
C SER A 169 -15.25 14.35 -12.28
N CYS A 170 -16.13 15.06 -11.56
CA CYS A 170 -15.76 16.14 -10.66
C CYS A 170 -14.97 15.62 -9.45
N LYS A 171 -15.36 14.47 -8.87
CA LYS A 171 -14.62 13.81 -7.78
C LYS A 171 -13.21 13.40 -8.22
N ARG A 172 -13.06 12.91 -9.46
CA ARG A 172 -11.74 12.64 -10.06
C ARG A 172 -10.90 13.90 -10.27
N ASP A 173 -11.48 15.01 -10.74
CA ASP A 173 -10.76 16.28 -10.91
C ASP A 173 -10.35 16.88 -9.55
N LEU A 174 -11.23 16.84 -8.55
CA LEU A 174 -10.89 17.20 -7.16
C LEU A 174 -9.71 16.39 -6.63
N ALA A 175 -9.72 15.07 -6.85
CA ALA A 175 -8.63 14.20 -6.43
C ALA A 175 -7.31 14.54 -7.13
N ASP A 176 -7.33 14.73 -8.46
CA ASP A 176 -6.13 15.08 -9.24
C ASP A 176 -5.51 16.41 -8.78
N ARG A 177 -6.35 17.45 -8.66
CA ARG A 177 -5.92 18.78 -8.19
C ARG A 177 -5.40 18.73 -6.77
N GLY A 178 -6.09 18.01 -5.88
CA GLY A 178 -5.68 17.88 -4.49
C GLY A 178 -4.36 17.14 -4.34
N LEU A 179 -4.19 16.00 -5.02
CA LEU A 179 -2.93 15.26 -5.01
C LEU A 179 -1.78 16.13 -5.52
N ARG A 180 -1.99 16.88 -6.61
CA ARG A 180 -1.01 17.86 -7.12
C ARG A 180 -0.70 18.96 -6.11
N TYR A 181 -1.69 19.50 -5.41
CA TYR A 181 -1.48 20.49 -4.34
C TYR A 181 -0.60 19.92 -3.22
N TRP A 182 -0.88 18.68 -2.78
CA TRP A 182 -0.12 17.98 -1.75
C TRP A 182 1.24 17.45 -2.26
N ARG A 183 1.58 17.65 -3.54
CA ARG A 183 2.77 17.13 -4.21
C ARG A 183 2.85 15.61 -4.12
N ARG A 184 1.72 14.96 -4.34
CA ARG A 184 1.54 13.50 -4.36
C ARG A 184 1.23 13.05 -5.77
N ASP A 185 1.84 11.95 -6.18
CA ASP A 185 1.65 11.41 -7.52
C ASP A 185 0.32 10.67 -7.62
N LEU A 186 -0.43 10.94 -8.70
CA LEU A 186 -1.60 10.16 -9.06
C LEU A 186 -1.16 8.79 -9.60
N ARG A 187 -1.60 7.73 -8.92
CA ARG A 187 -1.21 6.35 -9.25
C ARG A 187 -1.88 5.88 -10.54
N ARG A 188 -1.20 4.96 -11.22
CA ARG A 188 -1.65 4.34 -12.47
C ARG A 188 -1.50 2.82 -12.35
N SER A 189 -2.51 2.11 -12.81
CA SER A 189 -2.56 0.65 -12.97
C SER A 189 -2.65 0.28 -14.45
N GLU A 190 -2.68 -1.02 -14.75
CA GLU A 190 -2.99 -1.52 -16.11
C GLU A 190 -4.37 -1.07 -16.61
N SER A 191 -5.32 -0.84 -15.70
CA SER A 191 -6.68 -0.36 -16.00
C SER A 191 -6.82 1.16 -16.09
N GLY A 192 -5.76 1.92 -15.80
CA GLY A 192 -5.73 3.38 -15.97
C GLY A 192 -5.37 4.16 -14.70
N ARG A 193 -5.93 5.37 -14.55
CA ARG A 193 -5.64 6.26 -13.41
C ARG A 193 -6.48 5.86 -12.19
N GLU A 194 -5.81 5.62 -11.07
CA GLU A 194 -6.38 5.08 -9.83
C GLU A 194 -6.65 6.20 -8.81
N PHE A 195 -7.62 7.07 -9.08
CA PHE A 195 -7.86 8.29 -8.29
C PHE A 195 -8.24 8.01 -6.83
N LEU A 196 -9.34 7.28 -6.61
CA LEU A 196 -9.86 7.04 -5.27
C LEU A 196 -8.88 6.23 -4.43
N LEU A 197 -8.22 5.26 -5.07
CA LEU A 197 -7.18 4.46 -4.47
C LEU A 197 -5.98 5.31 -4.07
N SER A 198 -5.50 6.19 -4.95
CA SER A 198 -4.44 7.14 -4.60
C SER A 198 -4.79 7.91 -3.33
N VAL A 199 -6.01 8.48 -3.26
CA VAL A 199 -6.48 9.23 -2.09
C VAL A 199 -6.61 8.34 -0.84
N ALA A 200 -7.12 7.11 -0.97
CA ALA A 200 -7.27 6.20 0.15
C ALA A 200 -5.93 5.82 0.79
N LEU A 201 -4.89 5.57 -0.01
CA LEU A 201 -3.56 5.23 0.49
C LEU A 201 -2.85 6.42 1.15
N GLU A 202 -3.22 7.66 0.78
CA GLU A 202 -2.76 8.84 1.51
C GLU A 202 -3.28 8.85 2.96
N GLY A 203 -4.35 8.11 3.25
CA GLY A 203 -4.86 7.83 4.60
C GLY A 203 -4.03 6.83 5.40
N GLY A 204 -3.09 6.12 4.79
CA GLY A 204 -2.26 5.11 5.46
C GLY A 204 -2.95 3.76 5.65
N PHE A 205 -2.50 2.99 6.64
CA PHE A 205 -2.97 1.63 6.88
C PHE A 205 -4.37 1.61 7.55
N PRO A 206 -5.39 0.94 6.98
CA PRO A 206 -6.73 0.91 7.56
C PRO A 206 -6.78 0.03 8.82
N VAL A 207 -6.86 0.65 10.00
CA VAL A 207 -6.81 -0.08 11.28
C VAL A 207 -8.02 -0.98 11.53
N ARG A 208 -9.19 -0.69 10.96
CA ARG A 208 -10.38 -1.55 11.13
C ARG A 208 -10.20 -2.96 10.54
N ILE A 209 -9.19 -3.19 9.69
CA ILE A 209 -8.76 -4.54 9.27
C ILE A 209 -8.19 -5.34 10.47
N LEU A 210 -7.59 -4.66 11.44
CA LEU A 210 -7.00 -5.22 12.65
C LEU A 210 -8.04 -5.57 13.72
N SER A 211 -9.15 -4.84 13.77
CA SER A 211 -10.25 -5.04 14.72
C SER A 211 -11.23 -6.15 14.32
N SER A 212 -11.22 -6.56 13.05
CA SER A 212 -12.06 -7.66 12.54
C SER A 212 -11.31 -9.01 12.54
N GLY A 213 -12.01 -10.13 12.30
CA GLY A 213 -11.43 -11.47 12.12
C GLY A 213 -10.42 -11.61 10.97
N ALA A 214 -10.02 -10.49 10.33
CA ALA A 214 -8.93 -10.38 9.38
C ALA A 214 -7.53 -10.28 10.02
N ARG A 215 -7.44 -10.06 11.34
CA ARG A 215 -6.17 -9.90 12.07
C ARG A 215 -5.17 -11.04 11.86
N ALA A 216 -5.64 -12.29 11.84
CA ALA A 216 -4.76 -13.45 11.78
C ALA A 216 -3.98 -13.53 10.45
N TRP A 217 -4.67 -13.48 9.31
CA TRP A 217 -4.03 -13.59 7.99
C TRP A 217 -3.09 -12.40 7.72
N LEU A 218 -3.45 -11.20 8.19
CA LEU A 218 -2.66 -10.01 7.97
C LEU A 218 -1.37 -10.05 8.81
N ARG A 219 -1.48 -10.44 10.08
CA ARG A 219 -0.31 -10.70 10.93
C ARG A 219 0.62 -11.73 10.28
N ASP A 220 0.06 -12.83 9.78
CA ASP A 220 0.84 -13.90 9.17
C ASP A 220 1.50 -13.45 7.86
N TYR A 221 0.84 -12.60 7.08
CA TYR A 221 1.39 -11.96 5.89
C TYR A 221 2.55 -11.01 6.21
N LEU A 222 2.35 -10.03 7.11
CA LEU A 222 3.39 -9.08 7.54
C LEU A 222 4.60 -9.82 8.13
N ARG A 223 4.35 -10.85 8.95
CA ARG A 223 5.39 -11.72 9.50
C ARG A 223 6.18 -12.43 8.40
N SER A 224 5.52 -12.96 7.37
CA SER A 224 6.19 -13.65 6.26
C SER A 224 7.17 -12.70 5.55
N ILE A 225 6.73 -11.48 5.26
CA ILE A 225 7.56 -10.46 4.60
C ILE A 225 8.76 -10.10 5.49
N MET A 226 8.53 -9.78 6.78
CA MET A 226 9.61 -9.42 7.70
C MET A 226 10.66 -10.52 7.83
N ARG A 227 10.24 -11.78 7.98
CA ARG A 227 11.17 -12.94 8.06
C ARG A 227 11.99 -13.07 6.78
N ARG A 228 11.34 -12.96 5.61
CA ARG A 228 12.01 -13.03 4.31
C ARG A 228 12.99 -11.88 4.12
N ALA A 229 12.62 -10.66 4.51
CA ALA A 229 13.49 -9.49 4.42
C ALA A 229 14.73 -9.63 5.32
N ILE A 230 14.55 -10.03 6.58
CA ILE A 230 15.65 -10.27 7.54
C ILE A 230 16.62 -11.31 6.99
N ALA A 231 16.10 -12.45 6.53
CA ALA A 231 16.96 -13.56 6.17
C ALA A 231 17.60 -13.41 4.78
N SER A 232 16.98 -12.63 3.88
CA SER A 232 17.61 -12.19 2.62
C SER A 232 18.52 -10.97 2.78
N ARG A 233 18.59 -10.36 3.98
CA ARG A 233 19.32 -9.10 4.27
C ARG A 233 18.96 -7.99 3.29
N VAL A 234 17.66 -7.85 3.07
CA VAL A 234 17.08 -6.81 2.24
C VAL A 234 16.95 -5.53 3.08
N ASP A 235 17.39 -4.42 2.51
CA ASP A 235 17.42 -3.12 3.19
C ASP A 235 16.65 -2.03 2.45
N THR A 236 16.15 -2.28 1.24
CA THR A 236 15.40 -1.28 0.45
C THR A 236 13.90 -1.58 0.39
N LEU A 237 13.07 -0.53 0.39
CA LEU A 237 11.63 -0.65 0.20
C LEU A 237 11.25 -1.43 -1.06
N GLN A 238 12.01 -1.27 -2.15
CA GLN A 238 11.73 -1.93 -3.43
C GLN A 238 11.89 -3.45 -3.32
N GLU A 239 12.95 -3.93 -2.67
CA GLU A 239 13.16 -5.36 -2.44
C GLU A 239 12.15 -5.94 -1.43
N ILE A 240 11.73 -5.15 -0.43
CA ILE A 240 10.64 -5.54 0.50
C ILE A 240 9.31 -5.67 -0.26
N LEU A 241 9.04 -4.75 -1.20
CA LEU A 241 7.87 -4.79 -2.05
C LEU A 241 7.85 -6.04 -2.93
N GLU A 242 8.99 -6.42 -3.53
CA GLU A 242 9.10 -7.65 -4.31
C GLU A 242 8.77 -8.90 -3.47
N ILE A 243 9.25 -8.95 -2.23
CA ILE A 243 8.88 -10.02 -1.28
C ILE A 243 7.39 -10.00 -0.99
N ALA A 244 6.82 -8.82 -0.71
CA ALA A 244 5.40 -8.69 -0.41
C ALA A 244 4.52 -9.12 -1.58
N GLU A 245 4.97 -8.85 -2.81
CA GLU A 245 4.31 -9.27 -4.03
C GLU A 245 4.30 -10.79 -4.23
N GLU A 246 5.43 -11.44 -4.00
CA GLU A 246 5.50 -12.91 -4.04
C GLU A 246 4.63 -13.57 -2.96
N GLU A 247 4.49 -12.94 -1.79
CA GLU A 247 3.68 -13.44 -0.68
C GLU A 247 2.19 -13.08 -0.79
N ARG A 248 1.78 -12.30 -1.81
CA ARG A 248 0.42 -11.76 -2.00
C ARG A 248 -0.66 -12.84 -1.90
N GLY A 249 -0.37 -14.06 -2.35
CA GLY A 249 -1.28 -15.21 -2.31
C GLY A 249 -1.75 -15.60 -0.90
N ARG A 250 -1.06 -15.18 0.17
CA ARG A 250 -1.47 -15.43 1.57
C ARG A 250 -2.62 -14.56 2.04
N MET A 251 -2.88 -13.46 1.33
CA MET A 251 -3.91 -12.52 1.69
C MET A 251 -5.27 -12.99 1.18
N ARG A 252 -6.35 -12.51 1.81
CA ARG A 252 -7.70 -12.70 1.25
C ARG A 252 -7.79 -11.99 -0.10
N LYS A 253 -8.53 -12.57 -1.06
CA LYS A 253 -8.68 -12.02 -2.42
C LYS A 253 -9.06 -10.54 -2.44
N SER A 254 -9.92 -10.08 -1.53
CA SER A 254 -10.33 -8.67 -1.40
C SER A 254 -9.23 -7.69 -0.94
N TYR A 255 -8.04 -8.20 -0.62
CA TYR A 255 -6.87 -7.45 -0.17
C TYR A 255 -5.66 -7.64 -1.09
N GLN A 256 -5.72 -8.50 -2.11
CA GLN A 256 -4.59 -8.83 -3.01
C GLN A 256 -4.29 -7.74 -4.05
N HIS A 257 -4.72 -6.51 -3.81
CA HIS A 257 -4.46 -5.37 -4.70
C HIS A 257 -3.06 -4.82 -4.44
N ALA A 258 -2.33 -4.48 -5.51
CA ALA A 258 -0.92 -4.06 -5.46
C ALA A 258 -0.67 -2.91 -4.45
N ASP A 259 -1.64 -2.03 -4.29
CA ASP A 259 -1.54 -0.89 -3.39
C ASP A 259 -1.57 -1.26 -1.90
N PHE A 260 -2.38 -2.26 -1.52
CA PHE A 260 -2.37 -2.74 -0.14
C PHE A 260 -1.09 -3.53 0.14
N VAL A 261 -0.56 -4.23 -0.86
CA VAL A 261 0.78 -4.86 -0.81
C VAL A 261 1.86 -3.79 -0.58
N ALA A 262 1.78 -2.64 -1.29
CA ALA A 262 2.71 -1.53 -1.10
C ALA A 262 2.63 -0.91 0.31
N LEU A 263 1.43 -0.69 0.86
CA LEU A 263 1.27 -0.23 2.25
C LEU A 263 1.84 -1.22 3.27
N CYS A 264 1.61 -2.52 3.07
CA CYS A 264 2.20 -3.55 3.93
C CYS A 264 3.74 -3.51 3.86
N SER A 265 4.29 -3.25 2.68
CA SER A 265 5.74 -3.14 2.47
C SER A 265 6.34 -1.93 3.21
N GLU A 266 5.68 -0.77 3.14
CA GLU A 266 6.10 0.43 3.89
C GLU A 266 6.02 0.19 5.42
N LEU A 267 4.96 -0.47 5.88
CA LEU A 267 4.84 -0.84 7.29
C LEU A 267 5.98 -1.77 7.72
N VAL A 268 6.25 -2.81 6.93
CA VAL A 268 7.33 -3.78 7.21
C VAL A 268 8.70 -3.08 7.23
N GLU A 269 8.99 -2.21 6.27
CA GLU A 269 10.22 -1.42 6.25
C GLU A 269 10.42 -0.66 7.58
N ARG A 270 9.40 0.08 8.03
CA ARG A 270 9.47 0.84 9.29
C ARG A 270 9.61 -0.04 10.52
N LEU A 271 8.93 -1.19 10.54
CA LEU A 271 9.09 -2.15 11.64
C LEU A 271 10.50 -2.74 11.69
N LEU A 272 11.10 -3.04 10.54
CA LEU A 272 12.48 -3.53 10.45
C LEU A 272 13.50 -2.47 10.89
N ASP A 273 13.29 -1.20 10.52
CA ASP A 273 14.12 -0.08 10.99
C ASP A 273 14.09 0.05 12.52
N LEU A 274 12.89 0.08 13.10
CA LEU A 274 12.70 0.16 14.55
C LEU A 274 13.34 -1.04 15.26
N ARG A 275 13.14 -2.23 14.71
CA ARG A 275 13.74 -3.46 15.23
C ARG A 275 15.27 -3.40 15.22
N ARG A 276 15.88 -3.01 14.11
CA ARG A 276 17.34 -2.85 14.00
C ARG A 276 17.88 -1.85 15.00
N SER A 277 17.19 -0.71 15.17
CA SER A 277 17.55 0.29 16.18
C SER A 277 17.51 -0.29 17.59
N ALA A 278 16.46 -1.03 17.93
CA ALA A 278 16.33 -1.67 19.23
C ALA A 278 17.41 -2.75 19.45
N GLU A 279 17.64 -3.63 18.47
CA GLU A 279 18.65 -4.69 18.57
C GLU A 279 20.08 -4.15 18.68
N ALA A 280 20.38 -3.02 18.03
CA ALA A 280 21.67 -2.34 18.16
C ALA A 280 21.90 -1.76 19.58
N GLU A 281 20.84 -1.28 20.24
CA GLU A 281 20.90 -0.69 21.58
C GLU A 281 20.81 -1.72 22.71
N GLY A 282 20.11 -2.85 22.49
CA GLY A 282 19.81 -3.85 23.52
C GLY A 282 21.00 -4.73 23.93
N GLY A 283 22.06 -4.79 23.13
CA GLY A 283 23.21 -5.67 23.39
C GLY A 283 22.82 -7.15 23.54
N ALA A 284 23.63 -7.95 24.25
CA ALA A 284 23.35 -9.37 24.54
C ALA A 284 22.24 -9.60 25.59
N GLY A 285 21.49 -8.56 25.96
CA GLY A 285 20.41 -8.64 26.94
C GLY A 285 19.14 -9.26 26.35
N ASN A 286 18.42 -10.06 27.15
CA ASN A 286 17.14 -10.68 26.77
C ASN A 286 15.95 -9.69 26.93
N VAL A 287 16.16 -8.42 26.61
CA VAL A 287 15.12 -7.37 26.69
C VAL A 287 14.31 -7.41 25.39
N ARG A 288 12.99 -7.29 25.51
CA ARG A 288 12.08 -7.23 24.35
C ARG A 288 12.29 -5.94 23.55
N ASN A 289 12.29 -6.02 22.23
CA ASN A 289 12.51 -4.88 21.33
C ASN A 289 11.48 -3.78 21.56
N SER A 290 10.21 -4.16 21.71
CA SER A 290 9.11 -3.23 22.01
C SER A 290 9.35 -2.44 23.31
N ALA A 291 9.73 -3.13 24.38
CA ALA A 291 10.00 -2.52 25.67
C ALA A 291 11.20 -1.58 25.63
N LEU A 292 12.23 -1.92 24.84
CA LEU A 292 13.37 -1.05 24.65
C LEU A 292 12.98 0.22 23.88
N LEU A 293 12.16 0.09 22.83
CA LEU A 293 11.63 1.23 22.07
C LEU A 293 10.74 2.13 22.94
N ASP A 294 9.92 1.56 23.83
CA ASP A 294 9.09 2.34 24.76
C ASP A 294 9.95 3.21 25.71
N ILE A 295 11.14 2.73 26.09
CA ILE A 295 12.07 3.46 26.96
C ILE A 295 12.88 4.49 26.17
N LYS A 296 13.43 4.08 25.01
CA LYS A 296 14.48 4.83 24.29
C LYS A 296 13.92 5.77 23.24
N ARG A 297 12.74 5.47 22.70
CA ARG A 297 12.07 6.24 21.65
C ARG A 297 10.57 6.37 21.98
N PRO A 298 10.21 7.09 23.07
CA PRO A 298 8.82 7.33 23.41
C PRO A 298 8.10 7.98 22.22
N GLY A 299 6.99 7.38 21.78
CA GLY A 299 6.27 7.81 20.59
C GLY A 299 6.68 7.15 19.27
N TRP A 300 7.52 6.10 19.27
CA TRP A 300 7.89 5.37 18.06
C TRP A 300 6.70 4.84 17.23
N ARG A 301 5.54 4.62 17.87
CA ARG A 301 4.30 4.21 17.20
C ARG A 301 3.77 5.30 16.25
N GLU A 302 4.07 6.58 16.52
CA GLU A 302 3.71 7.71 15.67
C GLU A 302 4.51 7.75 14.36
N ASP A 303 5.65 7.06 14.29
CA ASP A 303 6.48 6.95 13.08
C ASP A 303 5.93 5.90 12.09
N LEU A 304 5.02 5.03 12.54
CA LEU A 304 4.43 3.99 11.69
C LEU A 304 3.36 4.56 10.74
N PRO A 305 3.18 3.95 9.55
CA PRO A 305 2.12 4.31 8.61
C PRO A 305 0.72 3.84 9.04
N ILE A 306 0.46 3.80 10.35
CA ILE A 306 -0.77 3.32 10.96
C ILE A 306 -1.32 4.42 11.88
N TYR A 307 -2.62 4.69 11.75
CA TYR A 307 -3.36 5.48 12.74
C TYR A 307 -4.21 4.58 13.59
N VAL A 308 -4.01 4.62 14.90
CA VAL A 308 -4.78 3.81 15.82
C VAL A 308 -5.71 4.72 16.62
N PRO A 309 -7.04 4.60 16.44
CA PRO A 309 -8.00 5.21 17.36
C PRO A 309 -7.81 4.66 18.78
N ASP A 310 -8.10 5.46 19.80
CA ASP A 310 -7.97 5.05 21.22
C ASP A 310 -8.73 3.73 21.52
N GLU A 311 -9.87 3.51 20.87
CA GLU A 311 -10.69 2.29 21.00
C GLU A 311 -9.98 1.00 20.51
N ASP A 312 -9.04 1.12 19.58
CA ASP A 312 -8.32 0.02 18.95
C ASP A 312 -6.84 -0.07 19.39
N GLU A 313 -6.39 0.84 20.27
CA GLU A 313 -4.97 0.99 20.67
C GLU A 313 -4.36 -0.32 21.16
N ALA A 314 -5.05 -1.01 22.05
CA ALA A 314 -4.58 -2.27 22.63
C ALA A 314 -4.38 -3.37 21.57
N LEU A 315 -5.27 -3.46 20.57
CA LEU A 315 -5.23 -4.50 19.54
C LEU A 315 -4.05 -4.29 18.58
N VAL A 316 -3.84 -3.05 18.16
CA VAL A 316 -2.72 -2.70 17.28
C VAL A 316 -1.41 -2.79 18.05
N ALA A 317 -1.38 -2.32 19.31
CA ALA A 317 -0.21 -2.45 20.17
C ALA A 317 0.20 -3.93 20.32
N GLU A 318 -0.74 -4.85 20.51
CA GLU A 318 -0.45 -6.28 20.60
C GLU A 318 0.11 -6.84 19.27
N LEU A 319 -0.45 -6.44 18.12
CA LEU A 319 0.08 -6.86 16.81
C LEU A 319 1.52 -6.36 16.59
N LEU A 320 1.75 -5.07 16.79
CA LEU A 320 3.05 -4.43 16.58
C LEU A 320 4.11 -4.97 17.54
N THR A 321 3.75 -5.09 18.82
CA THR A 321 4.60 -5.71 19.85
C THR A 321 4.92 -7.14 19.48
N GLY A 322 3.93 -7.91 19.04
CA GLY A 322 4.13 -9.27 18.56
C GLY A 322 5.13 -9.35 17.41
N LEU A 323 5.01 -8.51 16.39
CA LEU A 323 5.92 -8.48 15.24
C LEU A 323 7.36 -8.03 15.62
N LEU A 324 7.49 -7.05 16.51
CA LEU A 324 8.79 -6.52 16.96
C LEU A 324 9.52 -7.47 17.90
N ASP A 325 8.81 -8.16 18.79
CA ASP A 325 9.39 -9.06 19.80
C ASP A 325 9.53 -10.50 19.29
N GLU A 326 8.88 -10.84 18.18
CA GLU A 326 9.00 -12.17 17.59
C GLU A 326 10.48 -12.47 17.32
N LYS A 327 10.94 -13.66 17.74
CA LYS A 327 12.25 -14.16 17.34
C LYS A 327 12.21 -14.52 15.86
N MET A 328 12.46 -13.54 15.00
CA MET A 328 12.53 -13.70 13.56
C MET A 328 13.88 -14.29 13.16
N ALA A 329 14.11 -15.53 13.57
CA ALA A 329 15.20 -16.35 13.04
C ALA A 329 14.63 -17.22 11.92
N GLY A 330 15.16 -17.06 10.69
CA GLY A 330 14.90 -17.98 9.58
C GLY A 330 14.00 -17.47 8.45
N LEU A 331 14.22 -18.01 7.24
CA LEU A 331 13.35 -17.84 6.07
C LEU A 331 12.15 -18.76 6.24
N SER A 332 10.92 -18.29 6.00
CA SER A 332 9.78 -19.20 5.84
C SER A 332 10.04 -20.13 4.63
N THR A 333 10.50 -21.35 4.85
CA THR A 333 10.47 -22.38 3.82
C THR A 333 9.08 -23.00 3.72
N GLU A 334 8.76 -23.66 2.59
CA GLU A 334 7.74 -24.73 2.60
C GLU A 334 8.27 -25.95 3.37
N GLY A 335 8.58 -25.77 4.65
CA GLY A 335 9.07 -26.82 5.53
C GLY A 335 10.58 -27.03 5.51
N VAL A 336 11.11 -27.57 4.40
CA VAL A 336 12.54 -27.84 4.24
C VAL A 336 12.99 -27.50 2.81
N GLU A 337 14.09 -26.77 2.69
CA GLU A 337 14.69 -26.37 1.42
C GLU A 337 16.21 -26.62 1.46
N ALA A 338 16.79 -26.98 0.31
CA ALA A 338 18.22 -27.14 0.11
C ALA A 338 18.66 -26.31 -1.09
N ARG A 339 19.52 -25.31 -0.88
CA ARG A 339 20.02 -24.41 -1.92
C ARG A 339 21.50 -24.65 -2.16
N ARG A 340 21.89 -24.73 -3.43
CA ARG A 340 23.29 -24.89 -3.84
C ARG A 340 23.86 -23.55 -4.30
N PHE A 341 25.07 -23.25 -3.86
CA PHE A 341 25.78 -22.01 -4.13
C PHE A 341 27.17 -22.31 -4.68
N LEU A 342 27.60 -21.51 -5.64
CA LEU A 342 29.03 -21.29 -5.85
C LEU A 342 29.40 -20.03 -5.06
N ALA A 343 30.19 -20.20 -4.00
CA ALA A 343 30.57 -19.13 -3.09
C ALA A 343 32.05 -18.79 -3.26
N LYS A 344 32.38 -17.50 -3.35
CA LYS A 344 33.78 -17.05 -3.36
C LYS A 344 34.22 -16.74 -1.94
N ILE A 345 35.07 -17.59 -1.36
CA ILE A 345 35.59 -17.47 0.02
C ILE A 345 37.11 -17.48 -0.05
N ASP A 346 37.75 -16.51 0.61
CA ASP A 346 39.22 -16.34 0.62
C ASP A 346 39.84 -16.31 -0.80
N GLY A 347 39.11 -15.74 -1.76
CA GLY A 347 39.53 -15.63 -3.15
C GLY A 347 39.30 -16.89 -4.01
N GLN A 348 38.88 -18.01 -3.41
CA GLN A 348 38.62 -19.26 -4.11
C GLN A 348 37.12 -19.51 -4.28
N TRP A 349 36.74 -20.05 -5.43
CA TRP A 349 35.37 -20.52 -5.66
C TRP A 349 35.20 -21.90 -5.05
N ILE A 350 34.24 -22.02 -4.14
CA ILE A 350 33.89 -23.29 -3.52
C ILE A 350 32.40 -23.58 -3.74
N MET A 351 32.08 -24.86 -3.85
CA MET A 351 30.70 -25.31 -3.82
C MET A 351 30.19 -25.23 -2.39
N ALA A 352 28.96 -24.80 -2.21
CA ALA A 352 28.35 -24.71 -0.90
C ALA A 352 26.87 -25.10 -0.94
N LEU A 353 26.37 -25.56 0.20
CA LEU A 353 24.98 -25.92 0.43
C LEU A 353 24.42 -25.08 1.58
N GLN A 354 23.25 -24.48 1.40
CA GLN A 354 22.46 -23.92 2.49
C GLN A 354 21.26 -24.82 2.72
N LEU A 355 20.97 -25.11 3.98
CA LEU A 355 19.77 -25.82 4.37
C LEU A 355 18.82 -24.86 5.06
N LEU A 356 17.54 -25.00 4.82
CA LEU A 356 16.53 -24.21 5.51
C LEU A 356 15.48 -25.23 5.96
N ALA A 357 15.10 -25.19 7.24
CA ALA A 357 14.29 -26.23 7.88
C ALA A 357 13.39 -25.59 8.95
N ASP A 358 12.70 -24.54 8.53
CA ASP A 358 11.99 -23.56 9.32
C ASP A 358 10.70 -23.17 8.60
N GLY A 359 9.75 -24.11 8.56
CA GLY A 359 8.53 -23.96 7.78
C GLY A 359 7.44 -24.97 8.11
N GLU A 360 6.44 -25.08 7.24
CA GLU A 360 5.33 -26.03 7.39
C GLU A 360 5.21 -26.99 6.20
N ILE A 361 4.93 -28.26 6.47
CA ILE A 361 4.81 -29.32 5.46
C ILE A 361 3.42 -29.94 5.50
N PRO A 362 2.69 -30.01 4.38
CA PRO A 362 1.42 -30.74 4.33
C PRO A 362 1.65 -32.25 4.59
N PRO A 363 0.73 -32.94 5.31
CA PRO A 363 0.86 -34.37 5.60
C PRO A 363 1.02 -35.24 4.34
N SER A 364 0.50 -34.81 3.19
CA SER A 364 0.66 -35.50 1.91
C SER A 364 2.11 -35.60 1.43
N LYS A 365 3.00 -34.67 1.84
CA LYS A 365 4.44 -34.74 1.56
C LYS A 365 5.18 -35.64 2.56
N LEU A 366 4.53 -36.09 3.65
CA LEU A 366 5.10 -36.92 4.72
C LEU A 366 4.14 -38.08 5.10
N PRO A 367 3.71 -38.93 4.15
CA PRO A 367 2.63 -39.90 4.37
C PRO A 367 2.97 -41.00 5.38
N ASN A 368 4.26 -41.27 5.60
CA ASN A 368 4.74 -42.38 6.44
C ASN A 368 5.12 -41.93 7.87
N LEU A 369 4.89 -40.66 8.21
CA LEU A 369 5.13 -40.17 9.56
C LEU A 369 3.93 -40.44 10.48
N PRO A 370 4.16 -40.69 11.78
CA PRO A 370 3.08 -40.89 12.73
C PRO A 370 2.17 -39.65 12.80
N THR A 371 0.86 -39.84 12.93
CA THR A 371 -0.11 -38.74 12.97
C THR A 371 0.01 -37.85 14.22
N GLN A 372 0.78 -38.29 15.21
CA GLN A 372 1.06 -37.58 16.46
C GLN A 372 2.53 -37.78 16.87
N GLY A 373 3.09 -36.80 17.57
CA GLY A 373 4.42 -36.89 18.17
C GLY A 373 5.46 -35.99 17.51
N ARG A 374 6.72 -36.25 17.85
CA ARG A 374 7.90 -35.48 17.42
C ARG A 374 8.85 -36.36 16.63
N VAL A 375 9.18 -35.93 15.43
CA VAL A 375 10.10 -36.64 14.52
C VAL A 375 11.36 -35.80 14.33
N ARG A 376 12.53 -36.43 14.40
CA ARG A 376 13.84 -35.76 14.28
C ARG A 376 14.45 -36.07 12.92
N ALA A 377 15.02 -35.07 12.26
CA ALA A 377 15.79 -35.26 11.04
C ALA A 377 17.28 -35.33 11.35
N VAL A 378 17.93 -36.42 10.94
CA VAL A 378 19.36 -36.66 11.12
C VAL A 378 20.04 -36.74 9.76
N PRO A 379 21.14 -36.00 9.49
CA PRO A 379 21.90 -36.11 8.25
C PRO A 379 22.34 -37.53 7.92
N THR A 380 22.23 -37.92 6.66
CA THR A 380 22.73 -39.19 6.14
C THR A 380 23.39 -39.02 4.78
N GLY A 381 24.11 -40.04 4.31
CA GLY A 381 24.79 -40.01 3.01
C GLY A 381 25.91 -38.97 2.99
N GLU A 382 26.04 -38.22 1.89
CA GLU A 382 27.07 -37.19 1.80
C GLU A 382 26.87 -36.11 2.88
N LEU A 383 25.63 -35.79 3.26
CA LEU A 383 25.36 -34.73 4.23
C LEU A 383 25.94 -35.02 5.62
N SER A 384 26.04 -36.30 6.03
CA SER A 384 26.66 -36.67 7.31
C SER A 384 28.16 -36.45 7.37
N ASN A 385 28.84 -36.29 6.23
CA ASN A 385 30.26 -35.92 6.19
C ASN A 385 30.49 -34.44 6.56
N HIS A 386 29.43 -33.61 6.46
CA HIS A 386 29.53 -32.15 6.64
C HIS A 386 28.78 -31.64 7.88
N LEU A 387 27.76 -32.36 8.34
CA LEU A 387 26.94 -31.98 9.48
C LEU A 387 26.76 -33.17 10.44
N SER A 388 27.02 -32.92 11.72
CA SER A 388 26.80 -33.87 12.81
C SER A 388 25.59 -33.48 13.66
N GLY A 389 24.87 -34.47 14.18
CA GLY A 389 23.74 -34.26 15.10
C GLY A 389 22.40 -34.09 14.39
N GLU A 390 21.44 -33.48 15.08
CA GLU A 390 20.08 -33.30 14.57
C GLU A 390 19.94 -32.01 13.76
N LEU A 391 19.38 -32.14 12.56
CA LEU A 391 19.15 -31.02 11.66
C LEU A 391 17.92 -30.21 12.09
N ALA A 392 16.79 -30.89 12.32
CA ALA A 392 15.50 -30.27 12.60
C ALA A 392 14.53 -31.21 13.34
N LEU A 393 13.57 -30.63 14.04
CA LEU A 393 12.41 -31.27 14.66
C LEU A 393 11.17 -31.03 13.80
N PHE A 394 10.38 -32.08 13.63
CA PHE A 394 9.08 -32.05 12.98
C PHE A 394 8.02 -32.33 14.05
N GLU A 395 7.12 -31.38 14.25
CA GLU A 395 5.99 -31.49 15.16
C GLU A 395 4.71 -31.76 14.36
N ALA A 396 4.00 -32.83 14.73
CA ALA A 396 2.75 -33.19 14.10
C ALA A 396 1.67 -32.09 14.32
N PRO A 397 0.76 -31.87 13.35
CA PRO A 397 -0.33 -30.92 13.52
C PRO A 397 -1.19 -31.26 14.76
N MET A 398 -1.49 -30.26 15.61
CA MET A 398 -2.39 -30.41 16.76
C MET A 398 -3.60 -29.46 16.67
N GLY A 399 -4.78 -29.92 17.11
CA GLY A 399 -6.00 -29.13 17.12
C GLY A 399 -6.50 -28.78 15.70
N GLU A 400 -6.66 -27.49 15.41
CA GLU A 400 -7.10 -26.99 14.10
C GLU A 400 -6.00 -26.97 13.03
N GLN A 401 -4.75 -27.26 13.40
CA GLN A 401 -3.61 -27.28 12.47
C GLN A 401 -3.74 -28.43 11.47
N ARG A 402 -3.39 -28.16 10.21
CA ARG A 402 -3.46 -29.15 9.11
C ARG A 402 -2.09 -29.51 8.52
N ARG A 403 -0.99 -28.97 9.06
CA ARG A 403 0.38 -29.11 8.54
C ARG A 403 1.38 -29.42 9.65
N TRP A 404 2.42 -30.17 9.30
CA TRP A 404 3.58 -30.42 10.15
C TRP A 404 4.40 -29.14 10.29
N ARG A 405 4.86 -28.85 11.51
CA ARG A 405 5.75 -27.71 11.77
C ARG A 405 7.20 -28.19 11.83
N VAL A 406 8.11 -27.52 11.14
CA VAL A 406 9.54 -27.82 11.13
C VAL A 406 10.29 -26.75 11.93
N LEU A 407 11.11 -27.18 12.88
CA LEU A 407 11.94 -26.33 13.74
C LEU A 407 13.41 -26.72 13.54
N PRO A 408 14.31 -25.78 13.20
CA PRO A 408 15.72 -26.10 13.01
C PRO A 408 16.40 -26.30 14.37
N TYR A 409 17.22 -27.35 14.51
CA TYR A 409 18.07 -27.57 15.68
C TYR A 409 19.49 -27.03 15.50
N THR A 410 19.97 -27.05 14.25
CA THR A 410 21.27 -26.51 13.87
C THR A 410 21.10 -25.16 13.17
N ARG A 411 22.18 -24.36 13.05
CA ARG A 411 22.21 -23.14 12.21
C ARG A 411 22.14 -23.52 10.73
N THR A 412 21.01 -24.06 10.29
CA THR A 412 20.76 -24.56 8.92
C THR A 412 21.04 -23.46 7.89
N ALA A 413 20.75 -22.19 8.21
CA ALA A 413 21.00 -21.04 7.34
C ALA A 413 22.48 -20.74 7.02
N LYS A 414 23.47 -21.40 7.66
CA LYS A 414 24.90 -21.24 7.36
C LYS A 414 25.28 -22.10 6.15
N LEU A 415 26.14 -21.55 5.28
CA LEU A 415 26.71 -22.30 4.16
C LEU A 415 27.61 -23.46 4.66
N VAL A 416 27.22 -24.67 4.29
CA VAL A 416 28.03 -25.88 4.34
C VAL A 416 29.01 -25.83 3.17
N ARG A 417 30.31 -25.74 3.48
CA ARG A 417 31.38 -25.57 2.49
C ARG A 417 31.74 -26.90 1.85
N ASN A 418 32.17 -26.86 0.60
CA ASN A 418 32.66 -28.01 -0.17
C ASN A 418 31.63 -29.15 -0.34
N PHE A 419 30.33 -28.83 -0.29
CA PHE A 419 29.29 -29.82 -0.57
C PHE A 419 29.15 -30.02 -2.09
N PRO A 420 29.34 -31.23 -2.64
CA PRO A 420 29.29 -31.45 -4.08
C PRO A 420 27.91 -31.18 -4.68
N PHE A 421 27.83 -30.48 -5.82
CA PHE A 421 26.53 -30.18 -6.44
C PHE A 421 25.76 -31.43 -6.87
N SER A 422 26.47 -32.46 -7.33
CA SER A 422 25.90 -33.73 -7.75
C SER A 422 25.49 -34.63 -6.57
N ALA A 423 25.95 -34.34 -5.35
CA ALA A 423 25.63 -35.18 -4.21
C ALA A 423 24.18 -34.96 -3.76
N PRO A 424 23.44 -36.05 -3.43
CA PRO A 424 22.10 -35.93 -2.88
C PRO A 424 22.16 -35.39 -1.45
N VAL A 425 21.17 -34.57 -1.08
CA VAL A 425 20.99 -34.08 0.29
C VAL A 425 19.99 -35.02 0.95
N THR A 426 20.49 -35.86 1.86
CA THR A 426 19.69 -36.92 2.49
C THR A 426 19.65 -36.76 4.00
N VAL A 427 18.49 -37.08 4.57
CA VAL A 427 18.26 -37.14 6.01
C VAL A 427 17.43 -38.39 6.34
N THR A 428 17.63 -38.95 7.52
CA THR A 428 16.77 -39.99 8.09
C THR A 428 15.86 -39.37 9.14
N LEU A 429 14.58 -39.71 9.08
CA LEU A 429 13.58 -39.26 10.03
C LEU A 429 13.44 -40.32 11.14
N THR A 430 13.66 -39.94 12.39
CA THR A 430 13.62 -40.83 13.56
C THR A 430 12.59 -40.36 14.58
N SER A 431 11.89 -41.30 15.21
CA SER A 431 10.96 -41.06 16.32
C SER A 431 11.20 -42.11 17.40
N PRO A 432 11.08 -41.76 18.69
CA PRO A 432 11.10 -42.76 19.76
C PRO A 432 9.98 -43.79 19.49
N GLY A 433 10.34 -45.06 19.33
CA GLY A 433 9.38 -46.17 19.11
C GLY A 433 9.06 -46.53 17.65
N LEU A 434 9.69 -45.91 16.65
CA LEU A 434 9.56 -46.30 15.23
C LEU A 434 10.88 -46.87 14.70
N ALA A 435 10.82 -47.91 13.86
CA ALA A 435 11.99 -48.33 13.10
C ALA A 435 12.48 -47.16 12.21
N PRO A 436 13.79 -46.97 12.00
CA PRO A 436 14.31 -45.89 11.16
C PRO A 436 13.74 -46.03 9.75
N CYS A 437 12.95 -45.06 9.31
CA CYS A 437 12.55 -44.99 7.91
C CYS A 437 13.64 -44.25 7.14
N PRO A 438 14.29 -44.86 6.13
CA PRO A 438 15.17 -44.10 5.25
C PRO A 438 14.35 -42.98 4.62
N GLY A 439 14.78 -41.74 4.82
CA GLY A 439 14.11 -40.59 4.23
C GLY A 439 14.22 -40.66 2.71
N PHE A 440 13.11 -40.29 2.06
CA PHE A 440 12.92 -40.08 0.63
C PHE A 440 14.21 -39.71 -0.12
N GLY A 441 14.72 -40.63 -0.93
CA GLY A 441 15.35 -40.24 -2.18
C GLY A 441 14.28 -39.60 -3.06
N HIS A 442 14.42 -38.31 -3.37
CA HIS A 442 13.55 -37.55 -4.28
C HIS A 442 12.12 -37.21 -3.81
N VAL A 443 11.97 -36.43 -2.72
CA VAL A 443 10.93 -35.38 -2.66
C VAL A 443 11.45 -34.13 -1.92
N ALA A 444 12.65 -33.66 -2.26
CA ALA A 444 12.78 -32.23 -2.44
C ALA A 444 12.22 -31.99 -3.83
N SER A 445 11.15 -31.19 -3.98
CA SER A 445 10.84 -30.60 -5.27
C SER A 445 12.17 -30.09 -5.83
N ARG A 446 12.63 -30.66 -6.94
CA ARG A 446 13.88 -30.30 -7.61
C ARG A 446 13.77 -28.81 -7.94
N CYS A 447 14.21 -27.96 -7.02
CA CYS A 447 14.36 -26.54 -7.25
C CYS A 447 15.87 -26.33 -7.30
N ASP A 448 16.46 -26.74 -8.42
CA ASP A 448 17.83 -26.40 -8.75
C ASP A 448 17.86 -24.92 -9.13
N ARG A 449 17.63 -24.04 -8.15
CA ARG A 449 17.99 -22.62 -8.27
C ARG A 449 19.48 -22.53 -7.91
N ILE A 450 20.31 -22.45 -8.93
CA ILE A 450 21.73 -22.10 -8.78
C ILE A 450 21.78 -20.62 -8.44
N CYS A 451 22.02 -20.31 -7.16
CA CYS A 451 22.15 -18.94 -6.68
C CYS A 451 23.64 -18.57 -6.56
N TRP A 452 24.01 -17.40 -7.06
CA TRP A 452 25.38 -16.89 -6.95
C TRP A 452 25.49 -16.03 -5.69
N TYR A 453 26.35 -16.40 -4.74
CA TYR A 453 26.58 -15.63 -3.51
C TYR A 453 27.96 -14.97 -3.54
N PHE A 454 27.98 -13.64 -3.49
CA PHE A 454 29.21 -12.84 -3.48
C PHE A 454 29.40 -12.21 -2.10
N GLU A 455 30.43 -12.65 -1.37
CA GLU A 455 30.86 -11.98 -0.15
C GLU A 455 31.61 -10.70 -0.57
N LYS A 456 30.95 -9.53 -0.47
CA LYS A 456 31.54 -8.24 -0.86
C LYS A 456 32.74 -7.91 0.03
N THR A 457 33.95 -8.13 -0.45
CA THR A 457 35.15 -7.40 -0.03
C THR A 457 35.55 -6.40 -1.13
N LYS A 458 35.43 -5.10 -0.80
CA LYS A 458 35.91 -3.87 -1.49
C LYS A 458 36.26 -3.91 -3.01
N VAL A 459 35.42 -3.19 -3.78
CA VAL A 459 35.69 -2.23 -4.89
C VAL A 459 36.62 -2.61 -6.08
N ARG A 460 36.06 -2.72 -7.30
CA ARG A 460 36.22 -1.76 -8.44
C ARG A 460 35.32 -2.14 -9.63
N ARG A 461 34.70 -1.15 -10.28
CA ARG A 461 33.82 -1.26 -11.45
C ARG A 461 34.60 -1.68 -12.71
N GLN A 462 34.09 -2.66 -13.48
CA GLN A 462 34.28 -2.72 -14.94
C GLN A 462 33.11 -3.47 -15.60
N ARG A 463 32.69 -3.00 -16.79
CA ARG A 463 31.52 -3.44 -17.56
C ARG A 463 31.77 -4.75 -18.34
N SER A 464 30.66 -5.48 -18.55
CA SER A 464 30.27 -6.41 -19.64
C SER A 464 31.09 -7.69 -19.90
N HIS A 465 30.41 -8.85 -19.87
CA HIS A 465 30.03 -9.62 -21.07
C HIS A 465 29.08 -10.79 -20.75
N SER A 466 28.29 -11.18 -21.75
CA SER A 466 27.30 -12.25 -21.76
C SER A 466 27.90 -13.63 -21.48
N CYS A 467 27.11 -14.53 -20.87
CA CYS A 467 27.46 -15.94 -20.77
C CYS A 467 26.50 -16.76 -21.64
N ALA A 468 27.06 -17.37 -22.68
CA ALA A 468 26.42 -18.34 -23.55
C ALA A 468 26.54 -19.73 -22.90
N TYR A 469 25.46 -20.24 -22.32
CA TYR A 469 25.34 -21.66 -21.93
C TYR A 469 23.85 -22.05 -21.83
N CYS A 470 23.07 -21.69 -22.85
CA CYS A 470 21.74 -22.22 -23.12
C CYS A 470 21.73 -22.71 -24.57
N ASP A 471 22.49 -23.76 -24.85
CA ASP A 471 22.29 -24.60 -26.02
C ASP A 471 22.97 -25.94 -25.76
N GLN A 472 22.20 -26.89 -25.24
CA GLN A 472 22.06 -28.23 -25.79
C GLN A 472 21.16 -29.05 -24.86
N ALA A 473 19.93 -29.19 -25.31
CA ALA A 473 19.05 -30.27 -24.92
C ALA A 473 19.56 -31.58 -25.54
N GLN A 474 19.77 -32.60 -24.71
CA GLN A 474 19.32 -33.99 -24.92
C GLN A 474 19.43 -34.77 -23.63
#